data_AF-A0A7J7IU27-F1
#
_entry.id   AF-A0A7J7IU27-F1
#
_cell.length_a   1.000
_cell.length_b   1.000
_cell.length_c   1.000
_cell.angle_alpha   90.00
_cell.angle_beta   90.00
_cell.angle_gamma   90.00
#
_symmetry.space_group_name_H-M   'P 1'
#
loop_
_entity.id
_entity.type
_entity.pdbx_description
1 polymer ?
#
loop_
_entity_poly.entity_id
_entity_poly.type
_entity_poly.pdbx_seq_one_letter_code
_entity_poly.pdbx_strand_id
1 'polypeptide(L)'
;MTRAKSLLVLIGNPFVLCTDEKWRRMIAHIVQGGGYLGEELSEELLRIEPDEESKIRQAGVSNQQFMAEKERRGRSDYLLHHDDQWEHRDV
;
A
#
# COMPACT_ATOMS: atom_id res chain seq x y z
N MET A 1 -11.29 -2.92 4.20
CA MET A 1 -12.34 -3.60 5.00
C MET A 1 -13.48 -2.61 5.23
N THR A 2 -14.69 -2.86 4.74
CA THR A 2 -15.76 -1.83 4.69
C THR A 2 -17.17 -2.34 4.98
N ARG A 3 -17.34 -3.63 5.32
CA ARG A 3 -18.68 -4.23 5.52
C ARG A 3 -19.28 -4.01 6.91
N ALA A 4 -18.46 -3.73 7.92
CA ALA A 4 -18.92 -3.51 9.29
C ALA A 4 -19.56 -2.12 9.44
N LYS A 5 -20.67 -2.03 10.19
CA LYS A 5 -21.36 -0.76 10.45
C LYS A 5 -20.97 -0.10 11.78
N SER A 6 -20.55 -0.88 12.76
CA SER A 6 -20.30 -0.39 14.14
C SER A 6 -18.99 -0.87 14.74
N LEU A 7 -18.65 -2.15 14.57
CA LEU A 7 -17.43 -2.73 15.12
C LEU A 7 -16.88 -3.79 14.16
N LEU A 8 -15.55 -3.80 14.02
CA LEU A 8 -14.81 -4.83 13.32
C LEU A 8 -13.92 -5.55 14.33
N VAL A 9 -14.08 -6.87 14.46
CA VAL A 9 -13.22 -7.73 15.27
C VAL A 9 -12.44 -8.63 14.33
N LEU A 10 -11.11 -8.64 14.49
CA LEU A 10 -10.19 -9.48 13.73
C LEU A 10 -9.60 -10.54 14.66
N ILE A 11 -9.69 -11.81 14.27
CA ILE A 11 -9.13 -12.95 15.01
C ILE A 11 -8.20 -13.70 14.07
N GLY A 12 -6.94 -13.91 14.49
CA GLY A 12 -5.94 -14.61 13.70
C GLY A 12 -4.57 -14.62 14.40
N ASN A 13 -3.62 -15.37 13.84
CA ASN A 13 -2.25 -15.38 14.33
C ASN A 13 -1.48 -14.16 13.77
N PRO A 14 -1.11 -13.18 14.62
CA PRO A 14 -0.46 -11.96 14.15
C PRO A 14 0.92 -12.21 13.52
N PHE A 15 1.67 -13.21 14.01
CA PHE A 15 3.00 -13.54 13.48
C PHE A 15 2.94 -14.07 12.05
N VAL A 16 1.88 -14.81 11.72
CA VAL A 16 1.64 -15.29 10.35
C VAL A 16 1.09 -14.17 9.47
N LEU A 17 0.15 -13.36 9.98
CA LEU A 17 -0.44 -12.28 9.19
C LEU A 17 0.59 -11.19 8.84
N CYS A 18 1.52 -10.88 9.73
CA CYS A 18 2.57 -9.89 9.49
C CYS A 18 3.58 -10.28 8.40
N THR A 19 3.52 -11.50 7.84
CA THR A 19 4.35 -11.86 6.68
C THR A 19 3.87 -11.16 5.40
N ASP A 20 2.61 -10.74 5.34
CA ASP A 20 2.07 -9.91 4.27
C ASP A 20 2.09 -8.43 4.66
N GLU A 21 2.56 -7.58 3.74
CA GLU A 21 2.76 -6.15 4.01
C GLU A 21 1.44 -5.41 4.32
N LYS A 22 0.34 -5.77 3.66
CA LYS A 22 -0.95 -5.09 3.88
C LYS A 22 -1.50 -5.45 5.25
N TRP A 23 -1.42 -6.71 5.63
CA TRP A 23 -1.80 -7.18 6.95
C TRP A 23 -0.91 -6.59 8.05
N ARG A 24 0.40 -6.57 7.85
CA ARG A 24 1.35 -5.91 8.78
C ARG A 24 0.99 -4.45 9.02
N ARG A 25 0.75 -3.67 7.96
CA ARG A 25 0.34 -2.26 8.08
C ARG A 25 -0.97 -2.10 8.84
N MET A 26 -1.95 -2.96 8.56
CA MET A 26 -3.23 -2.94 9.25
C MET A 26 -3.07 -3.24 10.75
N ILE A 27 -2.29 -4.26 11.09
CA ILE A 27 -2.02 -4.65 12.49
C ILE A 27 -1.29 -3.52 13.21
N ALA A 28 -0.24 -2.95 12.61
CA ALA A 28 0.47 -1.81 13.19
C ALA A 28 -0.46 -0.60 13.43
N HIS A 29 -1.38 -0.31 12.51
CA HIS A 29 -2.39 0.73 12.72
C HIS A 29 -3.32 0.42 13.91
N ILE A 30 -3.76 -0.84 14.06
CA ILE A 30 -4.61 -1.27 15.18
C ILE A 30 -3.85 -1.17 16.52
N VAL A 31 -2.57 -1.56 16.55
CA VAL A 31 -1.71 -1.46 17.74
C VAL A 31 -1.53 0.00 18.15
N GLN A 32 -1.19 0.88 17.21
CA GLN A 32 -1.04 2.32 17.46
C GLN A 32 -2.33 2.97 17.98
N GLY A 33 -3.48 2.47 17.53
CA GLY A 33 -4.80 2.91 18.02
C GLY A 33 -5.24 2.28 19.35
N GLY A 34 -4.44 1.40 19.96
CA GLY A 34 -4.77 0.72 21.21
C GLY A 34 -5.85 -0.37 21.10
N GLY A 35 -6.18 -0.80 19.89
CA GLY A 35 -7.22 -1.81 19.63
C GLY A 35 -6.73 -3.26 19.64
N TYR A 36 -5.42 -3.47 19.77
CA TYR A 36 -4.81 -4.80 19.75
C TYR A 36 -4.79 -5.41 21.16
N LEU A 37 -5.29 -6.65 21.27
CA LEU A 37 -5.44 -7.36 22.54
C LEU A 37 -4.69 -8.71 22.57
N GLY A 38 -3.76 -8.93 21.63
CA GLY A 38 -2.99 -10.17 21.52
C GLY A 38 -1.63 -10.11 22.24
N GLU A 39 -0.78 -11.10 21.96
CA GLU A 39 0.60 -11.15 22.47
C GLU A 39 1.44 -9.99 21.97
N GLU A 40 2.41 -9.55 22.77
CA GLU A 40 3.30 -8.44 22.44
C GLU A 40 4.03 -8.69 21.11
N LEU A 41 3.95 -7.71 20.21
CA LEU A 41 4.61 -7.72 18.92
C LEU A 41 5.84 -6.82 18.99
N SER A 42 6.97 -7.31 18.47
CA SER A 42 8.20 -6.53 18.47
C SER A 42 8.09 -5.29 17.57
N GLU A 43 8.82 -4.24 17.92
CA GLU A 43 8.88 -3.02 17.11
C GLU A 43 9.34 -3.30 15.68
N GLU A 44 10.29 -4.23 15.51
CA GLU A 44 10.77 -4.63 14.18
C GLU A 44 9.67 -5.26 13.33
N LEU A 45 8.80 -6.09 13.94
CA LEU A 45 7.67 -6.69 13.22
C LEU A 45 6.62 -5.65 12.82
N LEU A 46 6.47 -4.59 13.61
CA LEU A 46 5.52 -3.50 13.39
C LEU A 46 6.11 -2.35 12.56
N ARG A 47 7.38 -2.43 12.18
CA ARG A 47 8.05 -1.41 11.39
C ARG A 47 7.40 -1.30 10.02
N ILE A 48 6.72 -0.18 9.79
CA ILE A 48 6.21 0.17 8.46
C ILE A 48 7.26 1.02 7.77
N GLU A 49 7.83 0.52 6.68
CA GLU A 49 8.62 1.38 5.82
C GLU A 49 7.71 2.41 5.15
N PRO A 50 8.09 3.70 5.12
CA PRO A 50 7.34 4.70 4.40
C PRO A 50 7.22 4.27 2.93
N ASP A 51 6.03 4.38 2.36
CA ASP A 51 5.88 4.18 0.93
C ASP A 51 6.63 5.28 0.15
N GLU A 52 6.88 5.06 -1.14
CA GLU A 52 7.62 6.00 -1.99
C GLU A 52 7.00 7.41 -2.01
N GLU A 53 5.67 7.52 -1.98
CA GLU A 53 4.98 8.81 -1.94
C GLU A 53 5.21 9.52 -0.59
N SER A 54 5.20 8.77 0.51
CA SER A 54 5.56 9.26 1.84
C SER A 54 7.03 9.70 1.93
N LYS A 55 7.96 8.95 1.33
CA LYS A 55 9.38 9.33 1.23
C LYS A 55 9.57 10.63 0.45
N ILE A 56 8.88 10.77 -0.69
CA ILE A 56 8.96 11.96 -1.55
C ILE A 56 8.39 13.21 -0.86
N ARG A 57 7.26 13.06 -0.15
CA ARG A 57 6.69 14.14 0.68
C ARG A 57 7.64 14.56 1.81
N GLN A 58 8.27 13.60 2.49
CA GLN A 58 9.27 13.88 3.54
C GLN A 58 10.53 14.53 2.97
N ALA A 59 10.93 14.19 1.74
CA ALA A 59 12.05 14.80 1.03
C ALA A 59 11.77 16.24 0.55
N GLY A 60 10.59 16.80 0.84
CA GLY A 60 10.25 18.19 0.50
C GLY A 60 10.05 18.46 -0.98
N VAL A 61 9.84 17.40 -1.79
CA VAL A 61 9.56 17.56 -3.22
C VAL A 61 8.17 18.17 -3.40
N SER A 62 8.05 19.22 -4.20
CA SER A 62 6.78 19.89 -4.46
C SER A 62 5.74 18.90 -4.99
N ASN A 63 4.53 18.89 -4.40
CA ASN A 63 3.41 18.05 -4.85
C ASN A 63 3.11 18.21 -6.36
N GLN A 64 3.37 19.39 -6.93
CA GLN A 64 3.20 19.64 -8.38
C GLN A 64 4.20 18.86 -9.23
N GLN A 65 5.46 18.76 -8.79
CA GLN A 65 6.51 18.01 -9.50
C GLN A 65 6.27 16.50 -9.42
N PHE A 66 5.79 16.02 -8.27
CA PHE A 66 5.44 14.61 -8.08
C PHE A 66 4.26 14.18 -8.95
N MET A 67 3.17 14.96 -8.97
CA MET A 67 2.01 14.65 -9.80
C MET A 67 2.36 14.67 -11.29
N ALA A 68 3.19 15.62 -11.73
CA ALA A 68 3.70 15.68 -13.10
C ALA A 68 4.54 14.45 -13.48
N GLU A 69 5.43 13.97 -12.60
CA GLU A 69 6.24 12.77 -12.88
C GLU A 69 5.40 11.48 -12.83
N LYS A 70 4.40 11.40 -11.95
CA LYS A 70 3.44 10.28 -11.90
C LYS A 70 2.58 10.23 -13.16
N GLU A 71 2.12 11.39 -13.66
CA GLU A 71 1.41 11.49 -14.93
C GLU A 71 2.31 11.12 -16.12
N ARG A 72 3.59 11.53 -16.10
CA ARG A 72 4.57 11.18 -17.13
C ARG A 72 4.87 9.68 -17.17
N ARG A 73 5.10 9.06 -16.00
CA ARG A 73 5.28 7.61 -15.87
C ARG A 73 4.03 6.84 -16.26
N GLY A 74 2.85 7.27 -15.80
CA GLY A 74 1.57 6.69 -16.21
C GLY A 74 1.40 6.73 -17.74
N ARG A 75 1.63 7.88 -18.38
CA ARG A 75 1.60 8.00 -19.86
C ARG A 75 2.60 7.08 -20.57
N SER A 76 3.79 6.89 -20.00
CA SER A 76 4.81 6.01 -20.56
C SER A 76 4.38 4.55 -20.54
N ASP A 77 3.75 4.08 -19.45
CA ASP A 77 3.21 2.71 -19.36
C ASP A 77 2.00 2.50 -20.29
N TYR A 78 1.14 3.51 -20.47
CA TYR A 78 0.06 3.45 -21.46
C TYR A 78 0.57 3.38 -22.91
N LEU A 79 1.68 4.06 -23.23
CA LEU A 79 2.26 4.05 -24.57
C LEU A 79 3.04 2.74 -24.86
N LEU A 80 3.74 2.18 -23.87
CA LEU A 80 4.46 0.90 -24.03
C LEU A 80 3.51 -0.30 -24.20
N HIS A 81 2.28 -0.24 -23.68
CA HIS A 81 1.30 -1.32 -23.83
C HIS A 81 0.38 -1.18 -25.05
N HIS A 82 0.45 -0.06 -25.80
CA HIS A 82 -0.42 0.16 -26.95
C HIS A 82 0.18 -0.23 -28.30
N ASP A 83 1.50 -0.44 -28.39
CA ASP A 83 2.16 -0.79 -29.66
C ASP A 83 2.13 -2.30 -30.00
N ASP A 84 1.79 -3.18 -29.05
CA ASP A 84 1.87 -4.65 -29.25
C ASP A 84 0.53 -5.34 -29.59
N GLN A 85 -0.58 -4.61 -29.79
CA GLN A 85 -1.91 -5.25 -29.91
C GLN A 85 -2.75 -4.93 -31.17
N TRP A 86 -2.17 -4.39 -32.25
CA TRP A 86 -2.94 -4.12 -33.49
C TRP A 86 -2.33 -4.57 -34.81
N GLU A 87 -1.45 -5.57 -34.82
CA GLU A 87 -1.18 -6.33 -36.05
C GLU A 87 -1.54 -7.81 -35.85
N HIS A 88 -2.50 -8.28 -36.64
CA HIS A 88 -3.07 -9.63 -36.69
C HIS A 88 -4.33 -9.88 -35.85
N ARG A 89 -5.44 -9.35 -36.35
CA ARG A 89 -6.64 -10.18 -36.63
C ARG A 89 -7.60 -9.36 -37.50
N ASP A 90 -7.52 -9.58 -38.80
CA ASP A 90 -8.69 -9.51 -39.67
C ASP A 90 -8.50 -10.49 -40.84
N VAL A 91 -9.37 -11.51 -40.78
CA VAL A 91 -9.90 -12.42 -41.83
C VAL A 91 -8.93 -13.34 -42.55
#